data_AF-A0A2W4M6L5-F1
#
_entry.id   AF-A0A2W4M6L5-F1
#
_cell.length_a   1.000
_cell.length_b   1.000
_cell.length_c   1.000
_cell.angle_alpha   90.00
_cell.angle_beta   90.00
_cell.angle_gamma   90.00
#
_symmetry.space_group_name_H-M   'P 1'
#
loop_
_entity.id
_entity.type
_entity.pdbx_description
1 polymer ?
#
loop_
_entity_poly.entity_id
_entity_poly.type
_entity_poly.pdbx_seq_one_letter_code
_entity_poly.pdbx_strand_id
1 'polypeptide(L)'
;MPPGIADQTALPAEPLAFVPNRGQTDPRVRFQTHAAGAEVFFTPAEVVLALPGDAGSPVVRVRFEGANPSPELAPGAPLPGVVNYYLGQSRAEWLTGLPTYDGVVYRALYPGV
;
A
#
# COMPACT_ATOMS: atom_id res chain seq x y z
N MET A 1 -36.70 1.08 31.50
CA MET A 1 -35.22 1.05 31.45
C MET A 1 -34.83 0.33 30.17
N PRO A 2 -34.45 1.03 29.09
CA PRO A 2 -33.90 0.35 27.92
C PRO A 2 -32.41 0.01 28.15
N PRO A 3 -31.90 -1.09 27.56
CA PRO A 3 -30.51 -1.48 27.64
C PRO A 3 -29.61 -0.50 26.87
N GLY A 4 -28.43 -0.23 27.43
CA GLY A 4 -27.42 0.66 26.86
C GLY A 4 -26.91 0.13 25.52
N ILE A 5 -26.82 1.03 24.56
CA ILE A 5 -26.10 0.82 23.30
C ILE A 5 -24.65 0.53 23.70
N ALA A 6 -24.17 -0.68 23.40
CA ALA A 6 -22.76 -0.99 23.50
C ALA A 6 -22.00 0.03 22.64
N ASP A 7 -21.07 0.73 23.26
CA ASP A 7 -20.05 1.53 22.60
C ASP A 7 -19.35 0.60 21.60
N GLN A 8 -19.68 0.76 20.31
CA GLN A 8 -18.93 0.11 19.25
C GLN A 8 -17.59 0.82 19.21
N THR A 9 -16.67 0.38 20.05
CA THR A 9 -15.28 0.83 20.07
C THR A 9 -14.78 0.82 18.64
N ALA A 10 -14.66 1.99 18.03
CA ALA A 10 -14.02 2.12 16.74
C ALA A 10 -12.65 1.47 16.90
N LEU A 11 -12.39 0.40 16.14
CA LEU A 11 -11.06 -0.20 16.11
C LEU A 11 -10.06 0.94 15.83
N PRO A 12 -8.94 1.03 16.58
CA PRO A 12 -7.93 2.03 16.27
C PRO A 12 -7.60 1.92 14.78
N ALA A 13 -7.68 3.04 14.05
CA ALA A 13 -7.36 3.06 12.63
C ALA A 13 -5.97 2.44 12.44
N GLU A 14 -5.87 1.42 11.59
CA GLU A 14 -4.57 0.83 11.27
C GLU A 14 -3.65 1.93 10.74
N PRO A 15 -2.46 2.11 11.34
CA PRO A 15 -1.52 3.12 10.86
C PRO A 15 -1.15 2.77 9.41
N LEU A 16 -1.49 3.67 8.49
CA LEU A 16 -1.19 3.50 7.08
C LEU A 16 0.34 3.54 6.89
N ALA A 17 0.89 2.45 6.38
CA ALA A 17 2.33 2.27 6.23
C ALA A 17 2.66 1.79 4.82
N PHE A 18 3.40 2.62 4.10
CA PHE A 18 3.83 2.33 2.73
C PHE A 18 5.16 1.58 2.76
N VAL A 19 5.21 0.42 2.09
CA VAL A 19 6.37 -0.45 2.04
C VAL A 19 6.93 -0.47 0.62
N PRO A 20 8.25 -0.30 0.42
CA PRO A 20 8.85 -0.43 -0.90
C PRO A 20 8.82 -1.89 -1.37
N ASN A 21 8.58 -2.08 -2.67
CA ASN A 21 8.69 -3.40 -3.27
C ASN A 21 10.16 -3.77 -3.49
N ARG A 22 10.56 -4.87 -2.87
CA ARG A 22 11.87 -5.54 -2.92
C ARG A 22 11.74 -6.99 -3.43
N GLY A 23 10.62 -7.32 -4.06
CA GLY A 23 10.31 -8.65 -4.57
C GLY A 23 9.12 -9.32 -3.88
N GLN A 24 8.39 -8.60 -3.02
CA GLN A 24 7.16 -9.11 -2.41
C GLN A 24 6.06 -9.39 -3.44
N THR A 25 6.01 -8.61 -4.52
CA THR A 25 4.96 -8.63 -5.55
C THR A 25 5.52 -8.31 -6.94
N ASP A 26 4.65 -8.16 -7.93
CA ASP A 26 5.01 -7.85 -9.33
C ASP A 26 6.04 -6.71 -9.41
N PRO A 27 7.11 -6.86 -10.22
CA PRO A 27 8.21 -5.90 -10.30
C PRO A 27 7.82 -4.52 -10.85
N ARG A 28 6.61 -4.33 -11.38
CA ARG A 28 6.07 -3.02 -11.79
C ARG A 28 5.63 -2.19 -10.59
N VAL A 29 5.29 -2.82 -9.48
CA VAL A 29 4.94 -2.15 -8.23
C VAL A 29 6.22 -1.57 -7.61
N ARG A 30 6.13 -0.31 -7.16
CA ARG A 30 7.20 0.39 -6.46
C ARG A 30 6.95 0.44 -4.96
N PHE A 31 5.69 0.63 -4.58
CA PHE A 31 5.25 0.65 -3.19
C PHE A 31 3.92 -0.06 -3.03
N GLN A 32 3.65 -0.56 -1.83
CA GLN A 32 2.36 -1.13 -1.44
C GLN A 32 1.96 -0.66 -0.04
N THR A 33 0.65 -0.66 0.23
CA THR A 33 0.12 -0.44 1.59
C THR A 33 -1.08 -1.34 1.82
N HIS A 34 -1.30 -1.69 3.09
CA HIS A 34 -2.53 -2.33 3.56
C HIS A 34 -3.41 -1.29 4.26
N ALA A 35 -4.69 -1.26 3.94
CA ALA A 35 -5.63 -0.32 4.57
C ALA A 35 -7.04 -0.90 4.57
N ALA A 36 -7.67 -0.99 5.74
CA ALA A 36 -9.07 -1.43 5.89
C ALA A 36 -9.36 -2.78 5.19
N GLY A 37 -8.41 -3.72 5.28
CA GLY A 37 -8.51 -5.03 4.61
C GLY A 37 -8.20 -5.03 3.12
N ALA A 38 -7.95 -3.87 2.49
CA ALA A 38 -7.55 -3.76 1.09
C ALA A 38 -6.02 -3.76 0.94
N GLU A 39 -5.56 -4.26 -0.20
CA GLU A 39 -4.17 -4.12 -0.65
C GLU A 39 -4.10 -3.10 -1.77
N VAL A 40 -3.23 -2.10 -1.62
CA VAL A 40 -3.06 -1.03 -2.61
C VAL A 40 -1.65 -1.05 -3.14
N PHE A 41 -1.51 -1.07 -4.46
CA PHE A 41 -0.25 -1.12 -5.18
C PHE A 41 -0.03 0.16 -5.98
N PHE A 42 1.16 0.73 -5.86
CA PHE A 42 1.57 1.96 -6.55
C PHE A 42 2.60 1.63 -7.62
N THR A 43 2.25 1.92 -8.87
CA THR A 43 3.12 1.78 -10.04
C THR A 43 3.31 3.14 -10.72
N PRO A 44 4.29 3.30 -11.62
CA PRO A 44 4.41 4.54 -12.40
C PRO A 44 3.19 4.89 -13.25
N ALA A 45 2.41 3.91 -13.71
CA ALA A 45 1.30 4.11 -14.65
C ALA A 45 -0.09 4.12 -14.00
N GLU A 46 -0.24 3.41 -12.90
CA GLU A 46 -1.54 3.20 -12.24
C GLU A 46 -1.40 2.92 -10.73
N VAL A 47 -2.48 3.21 -10.01
CA VAL A 47 -2.71 2.74 -8.64
C VAL A 47 -3.78 1.64 -8.68
N VAL A 48 -3.48 0.48 -8.11
CA VAL A 48 -4.36 -0.69 -8.12
C VAL A 48 -4.81 -0.98 -6.70
N LEU A 49 -6.11 -1.01 -6.45
CA LEU A 49 -6.71 -1.32 -5.17
C LEU A 49 -7.42 -2.67 -5.28
N ALA A 50 -6.92 -3.68 -4.59
CA ALA A 50 -7.60 -4.94 -4.38
C ALA A 50 -8.41 -4.84 -3.09
N LEU A 51 -9.73 -4.69 -3.22
CA LEU A 51 -10.63 -4.50 -2.08
C LEU A 51 -11.01 -5.85 -1.45
N PRO A 52 -11.22 -5.90 -0.13
CA PRO A 52 -11.72 -7.10 0.51
C PRO A 52 -13.13 -7.44 -0.02
N GLY A 53 -13.39 -8.73 -0.18
CA GLY A 53 -14.67 -9.25 -0.63
C GLY A 53 -14.63 -10.77 -0.72
N ASP A 54 -15.79 -11.41 -0.74
CA ASP A 54 -15.92 -12.87 -0.83
C ASP A 54 -15.49 -13.39 -2.22
N ALA A 55 -16.35 -14.04 -3.00
CA ALA A 55 -15.96 -14.56 -4.30
C ALA A 55 -15.73 -13.43 -5.34
N GLY A 56 -14.47 -13.18 -5.70
CA GLY A 56 -14.09 -12.24 -6.75
C GLY A 56 -13.87 -10.81 -6.25
N SER A 57 -12.98 -10.67 -5.25
CA SER A 57 -12.55 -9.40 -4.67
C SER A 57 -12.42 -8.29 -5.72
N PRO A 58 -13.21 -7.19 -5.62
CA PRO A 58 -13.24 -6.18 -6.65
C PRO A 58 -11.91 -5.45 -6.75
N VAL A 59 -11.45 -5.25 -7.98
CA VAL A 59 -10.21 -4.53 -8.28
C VAL A 59 -10.54 -3.19 -8.91
N VAL A 60 -10.10 -2.10 -8.27
CA VAL A 60 -10.19 -0.75 -8.80
C VAL A 60 -8.83 -0.34 -9.34
N ARG A 61 -8.80 0.20 -10.56
CA ARG A 61 -7.58 0.71 -11.20
C ARG A 61 -7.74 2.20 -11.47
N VAL A 62 -6.83 2.99 -10.94
CA VAL A 62 -6.73 4.42 -11.21
C VAL A 62 -5.56 4.63 -12.15
N ARG A 63 -5.84 5.14 -13.36
CA ARG A 63 -4.83 5.46 -14.37
C ARG A 63 -4.70 6.96 -14.51
N PHE A 64 -3.47 7.43 -14.74
CA PHE A 64 -3.19 8.83 -14.94
C PHE A 64 -3.19 9.16 -16.44
N GLU A 65 -4.34 9.60 -16.94
CA GLU A 65 -4.50 9.95 -18.36
C GLU A 65 -3.63 11.17 -18.71
N GLY A 66 -2.91 11.08 -19.83
CA GLY A 66 -1.99 12.13 -20.30
C GLY A 66 -0.76 12.38 -19.42
N ALA A 67 -0.51 11.54 -18.42
CA ALA A 67 0.63 11.69 -17.53
C ALA A 67 1.95 11.30 -18.20
N ASN A 68 3.05 11.75 -17.61
CA ASN A 68 4.38 11.22 -17.88
C ASN A 68 4.35 9.68 -17.73
N PRO A 69 4.83 8.88 -18.70
CA PRO A 69 4.85 7.42 -18.59
C PRO A 69 5.90 6.88 -17.60
N SER A 70 6.78 7.74 -17.09
CA SER A 70 7.85 7.37 -16.16
C SER A 70 8.06 8.46 -15.09
N PRO A 71 7.05 8.72 -14.24
CA PRO A 71 7.22 9.59 -13.09
C PRO A 71 8.15 8.95 -12.06
N GLU A 72 8.77 9.77 -11.22
CA GLU A 72 9.49 9.29 -10.06
C GLU A 72 8.51 9.07 -8.90
N LEU A 73 8.51 7.87 -8.32
CA LEU A 73 7.78 7.57 -7.10
C LEU A 73 8.75 7.66 -5.94
N ALA A 74 8.67 8.74 -5.16
CA ALA A 74 9.49 8.98 -4.00
C ALA A 74 8.74 8.58 -2.72
N PRO A 75 9.42 7.97 -1.73
CA PRO A 75 8.83 7.75 -0.42
C PRO A 75 8.60 9.09 0.30
N GLY A 76 7.60 9.12 1.18
CA GLY A 76 7.38 10.20 2.15
C GLY A 76 8.37 10.16 3.31
N ALA A 77 7.94 10.65 4.47
CA ALA A 77 8.75 10.59 5.68
C ALA A 77 8.85 9.14 6.17
N PRO A 78 10.03 8.70 6.63
CA PRO A 78 10.19 7.37 7.23
C PRO A 78 9.38 7.29 8.52
N LEU A 79 8.73 6.16 8.73
CA LEU A 79 8.09 5.80 9.98
C LEU A 79 9.06 5.00 10.86
N PRO A 80 8.88 5.00 12.20
CA PRO A 80 9.73 4.24 13.11
C PRO A 80 9.55 2.71 12.99
N GLY A 81 8.54 2.25 12.25
CA GLY A 81 8.22 0.84 12.07
C GLY A 81 8.97 0.19 10.90
N VAL A 82 9.05 -1.14 10.94
CA VAL A 82 9.54 -1.96 9.83
C VAL A 82 8.58 -3.12 9.57
N VAL A 83 8.60 -3.65 8.35
CA VAL A 83 7.81 -4.83 7.96
C VAL A 83 8.74 -5.98 7.59
N ASN A 84 8.30 -7.20 7.93
CA ASN A 84 8.99 -8.44 7.61
C ASN A 84 8.06 -9.31 6.76
N TYR A 85 8.57 -9.79 5.63
CA TYR A 85 7.92 -10.74 4.74
C TYR A 85 8.66 -12.07 4.77
N TYR A 86 7.98 -13.09 5.28
CA TYR A 86 8.49 -14.45 5.35
C TYR A 86 7.94 -15.27 4.18
N LEU A 87 8.38 -14.93 2.97
CA LEU A 87 7.98 -15.60 1.74
C LEU A 87 8.82 -16.87 1.53
N GLY A 88 8.19 -17.94 1.04
CA GLY A 88 8.90 -19.20 0.74
C GLY A 88 9.19 -20.08 1.97
N GLN A 89 9.88 -21.20 1.72
CA GLN A 89 10.20 -22.20 2.76
C GLN A 89 11.59 -22.00 3.37
N SER A 90 12.49 -21.25 2.71
CA SER A 90 13.84 -21.01 3.20
C SER A 90 14.01 -19.60 3.78
N ARG A 91 14.84 -19.48 4.83
CA ARG A 91 15.15 -18.18 5.45
C ARG A 91 15.87 -17.22 4.49
N ALA A 92 16.53 -17.73 3.44
CA ALA A 92 17.20 -16.91 2.44
C ALA A 92 16.21 -16.12 1.57
N GLU A 93 14.95 -16.55 1.48
CA GLU A 93 13.89 -15.89 0.73
C GLU A 93 13.14 -14.83 1.57
N TRP A 94 13.45 -14.75 2.87
CA TRP A 94 12.80 -13.82 3.78
C TRP A 94 13.33 -12.40 3.61
N LEU A 95 12.41 -11.45 3.46
CA LEU A 95 12.70 -10.02 3.44
C LEU A 95 12.40 -9.47 4.82
N THR A 96 13.42 -8.98 5.53
CA THR A 96 13.26 -8.48 6.91
C THR A 96 13.75 -7.04 7.01
N GLY A 97 13.20 -6.30 7.97
CA GLY A 97 13.61 -4.91 8.24
C GLY A 97 13.30 -3.95 7.09
N LEU A 98 12.24 -4.19 6.31
CA LEU A 98 11.86 -3.24 5.28
C LEU A 98 11.36 -1.94 5.93
N PRO A 99 11.90 -0.77 5.57
CA PRO A 99 11.46 0.50 6.13
C PRO A 99 10.03 0.80 5.68
N THR A 100 9.26 1.45 6.54
CA THR A 100 7.94 1.97 6.20
C THR A 100 7.96 3.49 6.09
N TYR A 101 7.04 4.02 5.30
CA TYR A 101 6.88 5.45 5.05
C TYR A 101 5.44 5.87 5.27
N ASP A 102 5.23 7.16 5.55
CA ASP A 102 3.90 7.75 5.77
C ASP A 102 3.11 8.02 4.48
N GLY A 103 3.77 7.92 3.32
CA GLY A 103 3.19 8.25 2.04
C GLY A 103 4.09 7.88 0.85
N VAL A 104 3.53 8.03 -0.35
CA VAL A 104 4.22 7.94 -1.63
C VAL A 104 3.90 9.18 -2.44
N VAL A 105 4.94 9.83 -2.98
CA VAL A 105 4.82 11.05 -3.77
C VAL A 105 5.19 10.75 -5.22
N TYR A 106 4.28 11.04 -6.14
CA TYR A 106 4.56 11.04 -7.57
C TYR A 106 5.13 12.40 -7.97
N ARG A 107 6.40 12.45 -8.37
CA ARG A 107 7.07 13.67 -8.84
C ARG A 107 7.06 13.71 -10.37
N ALA A 108 6.81 14.89 -10.94
CA ALA A 108 6.75 15.09 -12.39
C ALA A 108 5.78 14.13 -13.08
N LEU A 109 4.65 13.83 -12.41
CA LEU A 109 3.57 13.03 -12.98
C LEU A 109 2.88 13.78 -14.12
N TYR A 110 2.66 15.07 -13.91
CA TYR A 110 2.19 16.00 -14.92
C TYR A 110 3.21 17.14 -15.08
N PRO A 111 3.25 17.79 -16.26
CA PRO A 111 4.09 18.97 -16.44
C PRO A 111 3.75 20.05 -15.40
N GLY A 112 4.74 20.39 -14.57
CA GLY A 112 4.60 21.45 -13.55
C GLY A 112 3.99 21.02 -12.21
N VAL A 113 3.79 19.71 -11.97
CA VAL A 113 3.31 19.14 -10.69
C VAL A 113 4.37 18.26 -10.03
#